data_AF-A0A7S2Q0P6-F1
#
_entry.id   AF-A0A7S2Q0P6-F1
#
_cell.length_a   1.000
_cell.length_b   1.000
_cell.length_c   1.000
_cell.angle_alpha   90.00
_cell.angle_beta   90.00
_cell.angle_gamma   90.00
#
_symmetry.space_group_name_H-M   'P 1'
#
loop_
_entity.id
_entity.type
_entity.pdbx_description
1 polymer ?
#
loop_
_entity_poly.entity_id
_entity_poly.type
_entity_poly.pdbx_seq_one_letter_code
_entity_poly.pdbx_strand_id
1 'polypeptide(L)'
;FLVETAVDSTERGKYTTMWLPAKIRPPRENVKVCAERVLESLGLTTAMVQLDLDRRETREEEVESPSYPGLQTSYRKVIVGGQIDMASLGEEQRARIGLPGFSGWTAKDSEGSRFHEWM
;
A
#
# COMPACT_ATOMS: atom_id res chain seq x y z
N PHE A 1 -10.14 5.80 5.04
CA PHE A 1 -8.79 5.26 4.84
C PHE A 1 -8.81 4.29 3.66
N LEU A 2 -7.67 4.05 3.03
CA LEU A 2 -7.58 3.23 1.81
C LEU A 2 -7.32 1.75 2.14
N VAL A 3 -8.04 0.84 1.49
CA VAL A 3 -7.89 -0.61 1.64
C VAL A 3 -7.77 -1.30 0.29
N GLU A 4 -6.90 -2.30 0.21
CA GLU A 4 -6.87 -3.28 -0.88
C GLU A 4 -7.90 -4.37 -0.60
N THR A 5 -8.87 -4.51 -1.50
CA THR A 5 -10.05 -5.38 -1.35
C THR A 5 -9.92 -6.70 -2.10
N ALA A 6 -9.08 -6.74 -3.14
CA ALA A 6 -8.77 -7.97 -3.87
C ALA A 6 -7.45 -7.87 -4.62
N VAL A 7 -6.87 -9.02 -4.92
CA VAL A 7 -5.73 -9.18 -5.81
C VAL A 7 -6.06 -10.23 -6.85
N ASP A 8 -5.83 -9.90 -8.12
CA ASP A 8 -5.85 -10.84 -9.23
C ASP A 8 -4.41 -11.10 -9.67
N SER A 9 -3.90 -12.25 -9.23
CA SER A 9 -2.54 -12.70 -9.51
C SER A 9 -2.54 -13.65 -10.70
N THR A 10 -1.49 -13.57 -11.52
CA THR A 10 -1.32 -14.45 -12.68
C THR A 10 -1.27 -15.94 -12.30
N GLU A 11 -0.78 -16.26 -11.09
CA GLU A 11 -0.59 -17.64 -10.64
C GLU A 11 -1.80 -18.23 -9.90
N ARG A 12 -2.43 -17.46 -9.01
CA ARG A 12 -3.48 -17.96 -8.11
C ARG A 12 -4.89 -17.47 -8.46
N GLY A 13 -5.02 -16.66 -9.51
CA GLY A 13 -6.27 -15.98 -9.87
C GLY A 13 -6.67 -14.89 -8.87
N LYS A 14 -7.95 -14.52 -8.90
CA LYS A 14 -8.52 -13.46 -8.06
C LYS A 14 -8.94 -13.97 -6.69
N TYR A 15 -8.43 -13.33 -5.64
CA TYR A 15 -8.82 -13.58 -4.25
C TYR A 15 -9.07 -12.26 -3.50
N THR A 16 -9.93 -12.33 -2.49
CA THR A 16 -10.30 -11.17 -1.66
C THR A 16 -9.22 -10.92 -0.61
N THR A 17 -8.86 -9.65 -0.43
CA THR A 17 -7.95 -9.17 0.61
C THR A 17 -8.63 -8.05 1.40
N MET A 18 -8.12 -7.75 2.59
CA MET A 18 -8.61 -6.63 3.42
C MET A 18 -7.42 -5.99 4.13
N TRP A 19 -6.43 -5.58 3.34
CA TRP A 19 -5.14 -5.12 3.86
C TRP A 19 -4.88 -3.67 3.48
N LEU A 20 -4.03 -3.01 4.26
CA LEU A 20 -3.46 -1.74 3.83
C LEU A 20 -2.54 -1.99 2.63
N PRO A 21 -2.53 -1.10 1.63
CA PRO A 21 -1.55 -1.16 0.56
C PRO A 21 -0.12 -1.17 1.12
N ALA A 22 0.66 -2.16 0.70
CA ALA A 22 1.99 -2.39 1.25
C ALA A 22 2.93 -3.06 0.23
N LYS A 23 4.23 -2.83 0.42
CA LYS A 23 5.31 -3.53 -0.29
C LYS A 23 6.39 -3.99 0.69
N ILE A 24 7.08 -5.06 0.32
CA ILE A 24 8.27 -5.51 1.05
C ILE A 24 9.39 -4.49 0.80
N ARG A 25 9.97 -3.98 1.89
CA ARG A 25 11.10 -3.06 1.87
C ARG A 25 12.42 -3.85 1.90
N PRO A 26 13.27 -3.78 0.85
CA PRO A 26 14.60 -4.37 0.89
C PRO A 26 15.49 -3.73 1.96
N PRO A 27 16.53 -4.43 2.46
CA PRO A 27 17.37 -3.92 3.54
C PRO A 27 18.05 -2.58 3.24
N ARG A 28 18.39 -2.32 1.98
CA ARG A 28 19.07 -1.09 1.52
C ARG A 28 18.11 0.07 1.21
N GLU A 29 16.81 -0.17 1.28
CA GLU A 29 15.78 0.82 0.94
C GLU A 29 15.30 1.52 2.23
N ASN A 30 15.17 2.84 2.16
CA ASN A 30 14.61 3.62 3.26
C ASN A 30 13.08 3.60 3.22
N VAL A 31 12.45 4.04 4.32
CA VAL A 31 10.98 4.01 4.45
C VAL A 31 10.30 4.92 3.43
N LYS A 32 10.88 6.09 3.12
CA LYS A 32 10.33 7.04 2.17
C LYS A 32 10.20 6.43 0.77
N VAL A 33 11.29 5.88 0.23
CA VAL A 33 11.33 5.26 -1.10
C VAL A 33 10.37 4.07 -1.18
N CYS A 34 10.28 3.27 -0.12
CA CYS A 34 9.29 2.19 -0.06
C CYS A 34 7.85 2.73 -0.11
N ALA A 35 7.54 3.80 0.62
CA ALA A 35 6.22 4.42 0.62
C ALA A 35 5.88 5.03 -0.75
N GLU A 36 6.86 5.65 -1.41
CA GLU A 36 6.72 6.16 -2.79
C GLU A 36 6.36 5.04 -3.76
N ARG A 37 7.03 3.88 -3.68
CA ARG A 37 6.68 2.70 -4.51
C ARG A 37 5.29 2.15 -4.22
N VAL A 38 4.80 2.26 -2.98
CA VAL A 38 3.40 1.91 -2.65
C VAL A 38 2.46 2.89 -3.35
N LEU A 39 2.72 4.20 -3.28
CA LEU A 39 1.92 5.19 -3.99
C LEU A 39 1.91 4.95 -5.51
N GLU A 40 3.07 4.68 -6.11
CA GLU A 40 3.18 4.37 -7.55
C GLU A 40 2.31 3.18 -7.94
N SER A 41 2.29 2.12 -7.11
CA SER A 41 1.44 0.94 -7.35
C SER A 41 -0.06 1.23 -7.25
N LEU A 42 -0.45 2.34 -6.62
CA LEU A 42 -1.83 2.83 -6.55
C LEU A 42 -2.17 3.81 -7.67
N GLY A 43 -1.21 4.15 -8.54
CA GLY A 43 -1.34 5.23 -9.53
C GLY A 43 -1.29 6.63 -8.91
N LEU A 44 -0.75 6.75 -7.69
CA LEU A 44 -0.57 8.00 -6.94
C LEU A 44 0.90 8.45 -7.00
N THR A 45 1.14 9.72 -6.70
CA THR A 45 2.48 10.28 -6.60
C THR A 45 2.64 11.10 -5.32
N THR A 46 3.87 11.43 -4.94
CA THR A 46 4.17 12.30 -3.79
C THR A 46 3.69 13.74 -3.96
N ALA A 47 3.39 14.17 -5.19
CA ALA A 47 2.74 15.45 -5.43
C ALA A 47 1.26 15.44 -5.02
N MET A 48 0.64 14.25 -4.99
CA MET A 48 -0.78 14.05 -4.66
C MET A 48 -1.00 13.70 -3.19
N VAL A 49 0.01 13.10 -2.55
CA VAL A 49 -0.08 12.59 -1.18
C VAL A 49 1.05 13.14 -0.34
N GLN A 50 0.70 13.85 0.73
CA GLN A 50 1.65 14.25 1.75
C GLN A 50 1.86 13.10 2.73
N LEU A 51 3.09 12.56 2.76
CA LEU A 51 3.49 11.49 3.66
C LEU A 51 4.04 12.06 4.97
N ASP A 52 3.54 11.56 6.10
CA ASP A 52 4.07 11.88 7.44
C ASP A 52 5.07 10.80 7.86
N LEU A 53 6.35 11.04 7.57
CA LEU A 53 7.45 10.13 7.90
C LEU A 53 7.90 10.24 9.36
N ASP A 54 7.61 11.36 10.01
CA ASP A 54 8.03 11.64 11.39
C ASP A 54 7.12 10.95 12.40
N ARG A 55 5.82 10.84 12.08
CA ARG A 55 4.83 10.14 12.91
C ARG A 55 4.55 8.70 12.46
N ARG A 56 5.52 8.06 11.79
CA ARG A 56 5.38 6.66 11.38
C ARG A 56 5.24 5.73 12.60
N GLU A 57 4.37 4.74 12.49
CA GLU A 57 4.22 3.67 13.48
C GLU A 57 5.07 2.48 13.08
N THR A 58 5.79 1.86 14.03
CA THR A 58 6.52 0.62 13.80
C THR A 58 5.97 -0.45 14.71
N ARG A 59 5.50 -1.56 14.14
CA ARG A 59 5.10 -2.76 14.86
C ARG A 59 6.08 -3.87 14.57
N GLU A 60 6.52 -4.55 15.63
CA GLU A 60 7.44 -5.66 15.54
C GLU A 60 6.79 -6.89 16.19
N GLU A 61 6.86 -8.02 15.50
CA GLU A 61 6.31 -9.29 15.94
C GLU A 61 7.37 -10.36 15.77
N GLU A 62 7.70 -11.04 16.86
CA GLU A 62 8.65 -12.15 16.86
C GLU A 62 7.89 -13.46 16.80
N VAL A 63 8.20 -14.27 15.80
CA VAL A 63 7.60 -15.59 15.58
C VAL A 63 8.68 -16.58 15.14
N GLU A 64 8.50 -17.84 15.51
CA GLU A 64 9.32 -18.91 14.97
C GLU A 64 9.01 -19.08 13.47
N SER A 65 10.05 -19.13 12.64
CA SER A 65 9.85 -19.21 11.20
C SER A 65 9.34 -20.59 10.80
N PRO A 66 8.17 -20.72 10.15
CA PRO A 66 7.74 -22.00 9.61
C PRO A 66 8.65 -22.47 8.46
N SER A 67 9.35 -21.54 7.79
CA SER A 67 10.30 -21.86 6.71
C SER A 67 11.71 -22.18 7.24
N TYR A 68 12.04 -21.76 8.46
CA TYR A 68 13.36 -21.98 9.09
C TYR A 68 13.17 -22.40 10.55
N PRO A 69 12.87 -23.69 10.81
CA PRO A 69 12.60 -24.20 12.15
C PRO A 69 13.73 -23.91 13.14
N GLY A 70 13.39 -23.52 14.38
CA GLY A 70 14.35 -23.14 15.41
C GLY A 70 14.96 -21.73 15.23
N LEU A 71 14.60 -20.99 14.18
CA LEU A 71 15.05 -19.62 13.96
C LEU A 71 13.95 -18.61 14.30
N GLN A 72 14.23 -17.75 15.27
CA GLN A 72 13.36 -16.63 15.64
C GLN A 72 13.42 -15.56 14.55
N THR A 73 12.26 -15.23 13.98
CA THR A 73 12.12 -14.22 12.93
C THR A 73 11.33 -13.03 13.46
N SER A 74 11.87 -11.83 13.27
CA SER A 74 11.20 -10.57 13.59
C SER A 74 10.58 -9.98 12.32
N TYR A 75 9.25 -9.89 12.30
CA TYR A 75 8.48 -9.20 11.26
C TYR A 75 8.23 -7.77 11.69
N ARG A 76 8.93 -6.82 11.03
CA ARG A 76 8.76 -5.38 11.27
C ARG A 76 7.87 -4.75 10.22
N LYS A 77 6.69 -4.28 10.63
CA LYS A 77 5.76 -3.50 9.82
C LYS A 77 5.93 -2.02 10.15
N VAL A 78 6.11 -1.19 9.13
CA VAL A 78 6.17 0.27 9.27
C VAL A 78 4.95 0.86 8.57
N ILE A 79 4.13 1.60 9.30
CA ILE A 79 2.93 2.26 8.80
C ILE A 79 3.23 3.75 8.70
N VAL A 80 3.06 4.29 7.49
CA VAL A 80 3.26 5.71 7.18
C VAL A 80 1.89 6.33 6.88
N GLY A 81 1.54 7.39 7.60
CA GLY A 81 0.33 8.15 7.32
C GLY A 81 0.47 8.95 6.03
N GLY A 82 -0.58 8.98 5.21
CA GLY A 82 -0.66 9.79 4.00
C GLY A 82 -1.95 10.59 3.97
N GLN A 83 -1.87 11.86 3.58
CA GLN A 83 -3.02 12.72 3.39
C GLN A 83 -3.07 13.22 1.94
N ILE A 84 -4.26 13.14 1.35
CA ILE A 84 -4.54 13.70 0.03
C ILE A 84 -5.18 15.06 0.24
N ASP A 85 -4.57 16.10 -0.33
CA ASP A 85 -5.22 17.38 -0.43
C ASP A 85 -6.20 17.37 -1.61
N MET A 86 -7.48 17.33 -1.27
CA MET A 86 -8.53 17.33 -2.27
C MET A 86 -8.52 18.60 -3.10
N ALA A 87 -8.12 19.76 -2.57
CA ALA A 87 -8.20 21.02 -3.30
C ALA A 87 -7.18 21.12 -4.44
N SER A 88 -5.98 20.54 -4.26
CA SER A 88 -4.89 20.62 -5.24
C SER A 88 -4.99 19.61 -6.39
N LEU A 89 -5.80 18.55 -6.25
CA LEU A 89 -6.00 17.57 -7.32
C LEU A 89 -7.01 18.04 -8.36
N GLY A 90 -6.74 17.81 -9.66
CA GLY A 90 -7.72 18.01 -10.72
C GLY A 90 -8.85 16.96 -10.67
N GLU A 91 -10.01 17.26 -11.25
CA GLU A 91 -11.18 16.35 -11.24
C GLU A 91 -10.87 14.98 -11.86
N GLU A 92 -10.11 14.94 -12.96
CA GLU A 92 -9.70 13.70 -13.63
C GLU A 92 -8.83 12.81 -12.72
N GLN A 93 -7.92 13.44 -11.97
CA GLN A 93 -7.02 12.74 -11.06
C GLN A 93 -7.79 12.15 -9.88
N ARG A 94 -8.77 12.89 -9.34
CA ARG A 94 -9.66 12.42 -8.28
C ARG A 94 -10.51 11.23 -8.76
N ALA A 95 -11.11 11.35 -9.94
CA ALA A 95 -11.96 10.29 -10.49
C ALA A 95 -11.19 8.99 -10.73
N ARG A 96 -9.92 9.08 -11.16
CA ARG A 96 -9.05 7.91 -11.37
C ARG A 96 -8.83 7.09 -10.11
N ILE A 97 -8.79 7.73 -8.95
CA ILE A 97 -8.61 7.09 -7.64
C ILE A 97 -9.94 6.92 -6.90
N GLY A 98 -11.08 7.01 -7.59
CA GLY A 98 -12.39 6.77 -7.01
C GLY A 98 -12.92 7.91 -6.12
N LEU A 99 -12.37 9.12 -6.21
CA LEU A 99 -12.83 10.30 -5.48
C LEU A 99 -13.62 11.26 -6.38
N PRO A 100 -14.60 12.01 -5.84
CA PRO A 100 -15.07 12.00 -4.44
C PRO A 100 -16.11 10.90 -4.14
N GLY A 101 -16.44 10.04 -5.11
CA GLY A 101 -17.49 9.03 -4.96
C GLY A 101 -17.18 7.89 -4.00
N PHE A 102 -15.95 7.84 -3.46
CA PHE A 102 -15.39 6.74 -2.66
C PHE A 102 -15.55 5.37 -3.35
N SER A 103 -15.62 5.38 -4.68
CA SER A 103 -15.83 4.16 -5.46
C SER A 103 -14.53 3.35 -5.53
N GLY A 104 -14.65 2.03 -5.52
CA GLY A 104 -13.51 1.17 -5.78
C GLY A 104 -12.85 1.46 -7.14
N TRP A 105 -11.53 1.36 -7.21
CA TRP A 105 -10.77 1.45 -8.44
C TRP A 105 -9.75 0.30 -8.53
N THR A 106 -9.15 0.16 -9.71
CA THR A 106 -8.16 -0.89 -9.97
C THR A 106 -6.84 -0.26 -10.34
N ALA A 107 -5.77 -0.71 -9.69
CA ALA A 107 -4.40 -0.34 -10.04
C ALA A 107 -3.66 -1.59 -10.53
N LYS A 108 -2.86 -1.43 -11.59
CA LYS A 108 -2.05 -2.51 -12.16
C LYS A 108 -0.60 -2.33 -11.74
N ASP A 109 0.00 -3.40 -11.26
CA ASP A 109 1.43 -3.49 -10.98
C ASP A 109 2.05 -4.59 -11.87
N SER A 110 3.38 -4.75 -11.83
CA SER A 110 4.07 -5.81 -12.58
C SER A 110 3.65 -7.23 -12.19
N GLU A 111 3.06 -7.41 -11.00
CA GLU A 111 2.67 -8.72 -10.44
C GLU A 111 1.19 -9.09 -10.69
N GLY A 112 0.36 -8.14 -11.15
CA GLY A 112 -1.07 -8.38 -11.34
C GLY A 112 -1.93 -7.13 -11.18
N SER A 113 -3.24 -7.34 -11.06
CA SER A 113 -4.21 -6.25 -10.82
C SER A 113 -4.63 -6.25 -9.35
N ARG A 114 -4.55 -5.10 -8.71
CA ARG A 114 -4.98 -4.88 -7.32
C ARG A 114 -6.21 -3.98 -7.30
N PHE A 115 -7.17 -4.33 -6.46
CA PHE A 115 -8.44 -3.63 -6.32
C PHE A 115 -8.43 -2.87 -5.01
N HIS A 116 -8.82 -1.60 -5.06
CA HIS A 116 -8.70 -0.67 -3.96
C HIS A 116 -10.00 0.09 -3.74
N GLU A 117 -10.31 0.39 -2.49
CA GLU A 117 -11.51 1.15 -2.12
C GLU A 117 -11.23 2.04 -0.91
N TRP A 118 -11.91 3.18 -0.85
CA TRP A 118 -11.87 4.07 0.31
C TRP A 118 -12.98 3.68 1.28
N MET A 119 -12.63 3.41 2.54
CA MET A 119 -13.56 3.13 3.64
C MET A 119 -13.56 4.20 4.73
#